data_AF-A0A926AB26-F1
#
_entry.id   AF-A0A926AB26-F1
#
_cell.length_a   1.000
_cell.length_b   1.000
_cell.length_c   1.000
_cell.angle_alpha   90.00
_cell.angle_beta   90.00
_cell.angle_gamma   90.00
#
_symmetry.space_group_name_H-M   'P 1'
#
loop_
_entity.id
_entity.type
_entity.pdbx_description
1 polymer ?
#
loop_
_entity_poly.entity_id
_entity_poly.type
_entity_poly.pdbx_seq_one_letter_code
_entity_poly.pdbx_strand_id
1 'polypeptide(L)'
;FTLHIAPGYHVNSRQPGEEYLIPTTATLSSDLPAAVGPVAYPVALPWLAESGEALATYQGEARFVVPITAESDARPGTYRLALTLRYQLCTESECLPPAEATVTVPVSVRSE
;
A
#
# COMPACT_ATOMS: atom_id res chain seq x y z
N PHE A 1 6.43 -2.68 -2.85
CA PHE A 1 6.46 -1.26 -2.45
C PHE A 1 6.64 -1.17 -0.95
N THR A 2 7.42 -0.21 -0.45
CA THR A 2 7.63 -0.02 1.00
C THR A 2 7.28 1.42 1.35
N LEU A 3 6.37 1.58 2.32
CA LEU A 3 6.11 2.87 2.96
C LEU A 3 7.04 2.99 4.17
N HIS A 4 7.84 4.06 4.21
CA HIS A 4 8.65 4.41 5.37
C HIS A 4 7.91 5.48 6.17
N ILE A 5 7.58 5.16 7.41
CA ILE A 5 6.78 5.97 8.32
C ILE A 5 7.72 6.47 9.41
N ALA A 6 7.79 7.80 9.57
CA ALA A 6 8.66 8.42 10.56
C ALA A 6 8.26 8.02 12.00
N PRO A 7 9.21 7.93 12.93
CA PRO A 7 8.89 7.70 14.35
C PRO A 7 7.88 8.73 14.88
N GLY A 8 6.99 8.28 15.77
CA GLY A 8 5.90 9.12 16.29
C GLY A 8 4.64 9.18 15.41
N TYR A 9 4.70 8.58 14.21
CA TYR A 9 3.56 8.47 13.31
C TYR A 9 3.19 7.02 13.05
N HIS A 10 1.92 6.81 12.71
CA HIS A 10 1.40 5.56 12.20
C HIS A 10 0.45 5.81 11.03
N VAL A 11 0.16 4.73 10.30
CA VAL A 11 -0.87 4.72 9.26
C VAL A 11 -1.88 3.63 9.60
N ASN A 12 -3.18 3.93 9.50
CA ASN A 12 -4.22 2.92 9.69
C ASN A 12 -4.00 1.72 8.76
N SER A 13 -4.14 0.49 9.28
CA SER A 13 -3.98 -0.70 8.45
C SER A 13 -5.12 -0.85 7.43
N ARG A 14 -5.07 -1.93 6.63
CA ARG A 14 -6.19 -2.30 5.76
C ARG A 14 -7.49 -2.62 6.53
N GLN A 15 -7.36 -3.07 7.77
CA GLN A 15 -8.46 -3.44 8.65
C GLN A 15 -8.19 -2.81 10.03
N PRO A 16 -8.43 -1.50 10.19
CA PRO A 16 -8.03 -0.77 11.39
C PRO A 16 -8.87 -1.11 12.64
N GLY A 17 -10.00 -1.79 12.47
CA GLY A 17 -10.90 -2.21 13.54
C GLY A 17 -12.17 -1.36 13.57
N GLU A 18 -12.01 -0.07 13.85
CA GLU A 18 -13.12 0.86 14.00
C GLU A 18 -13.62 1.45 12.67
N GLU A 19 -14.94 1.63 12.56
CA GLU A 19 -15.60 2.09 11.32
C GLU A 19 -15.27 3.54 10.95
N TYR A 20 -14.94 4.38 11.94
CA TYR A 20 -14.59 5.78 11.72
C TYR A 20 -13.14 5.97 11.22
N LEU A 21 -12.31 4.92 11.32
CA LEU A 21 -10.92 4.96 10.86
C LEU A 21 -10.86 4.75 9.35
N ILE A 22 -10.01 5.53 8.70
CA ILE A 22 -9.85 5.46 7.24
C ILE A 22 -8.84 4.35 6.92
N PRO A 23 -9.25 3.24 6.26
CA PRO A 23 -8.35 2.13 5.99
C PRO A 23 -7.36 2.48 4.89
N THR A 24 -6.15 1.92 4.98
CA THR A 24 -5.19 1.99 3.87
C THR A 24 -5.64 1.06 2.74
N THR A 25 -5.72 1.61 1.53
CA THR A 25 -6.00 0.84 0.31
C THR A 25 -4.88 0.98 -0.69
N ALA A 26 -4.69 -0.05 -1.50
CA ALA A 26 -3.68 -0.14 -2.52
C ALA A 26 -4.34 -0.56 -3.84
N THR A 27 -4.05 0.21 -4.90
CA THR A 27 -4.56 -0.02 -6.25
C THR A 27 -3.38 -0.08 -7.20
N LEU A 28 -3.31 -1.13 -8.02
CA LEU A 28 -2.33 -1.25 -9.09
C LEU A 28 -2.97 -0.89 -10.44
N SER A 29 -2.32 -0.04 -11.21
CA SER A 29 -2.58 0.14 -12.64
C SER A 29 -1.36 -0.29 -13.46
N SER A 30 -1.60 -0.76 -14.68
CA SER A 30 -0.59 -1.33 -15.55
C SER A 30 -0.95 -1.07 -17.01
N ASP A 31 0.02 -0.69 -17.83
CA ASP A 31 -0.09 -0.74 -19.30
C ASP A 31 0.44 -2.07 -19.90
N LEU A 32 1.02 -2.94 -19.07
CA LEU A 32 1.32 -4.33 -19.41
C LEU A 32 0.02 -5.14 -19.44
N PRO A 33 -0.27 -5.89 -20.53
CA PRO A 33 -1.26 -6.96 -20.51
C PRO A 33 -0.84 -8.01 -19.48
N ALA A 34 -1.47 -7.97 -18.30
CA ALA A 34 -1.11 -8.81 -17.17
C ALA A 34 -2.32 -9.10 -16.27
N ALA A 35 -2.35 -10.30 -15.73
CA ALA A 35 -3.19 -10.64 -14.60
C ALA A 35 -2.58 -10.04 -13.32
N VAL A 36 -3.39 -9.28 -12.59
CA VAL A 36 -3.01 -8.68 -11.31
C VAL A 36 -3.63 -9.49 -10.17
N GLY A 37 -2.78 -10.09 -9.35
CA GLY A 37 -3.20 -10.79 -8.14
C GLY A 37 -3.60 -9.85 -7.01
N PRO A 38 -4.17 -10.38 -5.91
CA PRO A 38 -4.52 -9.57 -4.75
C PRO A 38 -3.28 -8.94 -4.12
N VAL A 39 -3.42 -7.71 -3.64
CA VAL A 39 -2.36 -7.04 -2.87
C VAL A 39 -2.20 -7.76 -1.53
N ALA A 40 -1.00 -8.25 -1.25
CA ALA A 40 -0.60 -8.67 0.08
C ALA A 40 -0.18 -7.44 0.90
N TYR A 41 -0.99 -7.13 1.91
CA TYR A 41 -0.77 -6.05 2.85
C TYR A 41 0.22 -6.49 3.94
N PRO A 42 0.99 -5.55 4.51
CA PRO A 42 1.87 -5.86 5.64
C PRO A 42 1.05 -6.26 6.87
N VAL A 43 1.72 -7.00 7.77
CA VAL A 43 1.16 -7.31 9.09
C VAL A 43 0.97 -6.00 9.86
N ALA A 44 -0.22 -5.80 10.41
CA ALA A 44 -0.51 -4.64 11.23
C ALA A 44 0.10 -4.81 12.64
N LEU A 45 0.55 -3.71 13.20
CA LEU A 45 1.06 -3.60 14.57
C LEU A 45 0.09 -2.78 15.41
N PRO A 46 -0.07 -3.12 16.71
CA PRO A 46 -0.90 -2.32 17.59
C PRO A 46 -0.28 -0.94 17.83
N TRP A 47 -1.12 0.08 17.85
CA TRP A 47 -0.77 1.42 18.31
C TRP A 47 -1.74 1.81 19.43
N LEU A 48 -1.23 2.27 20.57
CA LEU A 48 -2.06 2.75 21.67
C LEU A 48 -2.43 4.20 21.42
N ALA A 49 -3.70 4.47 21.14
CA ALA A 49 -4.22 5.82 21.02
C ALA A 49 -4.38 6.47 22.41
N GLU A 50 -4.46 7.79 22.47
CA GLU A 50 -4.68 8.52 23.73
C GLU A 50 -6.00 8.12 24.42
N SER A 51 -6.99 7.65 23.66
CA SER A 51 -8.24 7.08 24.17
C SER A 51 -8.05 5.78 24.98
N GLY A 52 -6.86 5.18 24.95
CA GLY A 52 -6.55 3.87 25.54
C GLY A 52 -6.90 2.68 24.64
N GLU A 53 -7.38 2.94 23.42
CA GLU A 53 -7.71 1.92 22.43
C GLU A 53 -6.47 1.47 21.66
N ALA A 54 -6.40 0.17 21.35
CA ALA A 54 -5.35 -0.40 20.52
C ALA A 54 -5.80 -0.48 19.05
N LEU A 55 -5.20 0.34 18.20
CA LEU A 55 -5.50 0.42 16.78
C LEU A 55 -4.58 -0.50 15.96
N ALA A 56 -5.13 -1.14 14.92
CA ALA A 56 -4.32 -1.92 13.98
C ALA A 56 -3.69 -1.01 12.92
N THR A 57 -2.37 -0.82 12.98
CA THR A 57 -1.64 0.22 12.23
C THR A 57 -0.42 -0.33 11.51
N TYR A 58 0.18 0.50 10.65
CA TYR A 58 1.49 0.33 10.07
C TYR A 58 2.44 1.36 10.69
N GLN A 59 3.66 0.92 11.05
CA GLN A 59 4.67 1.72 11.73
C GLN A 59 6.05 1.37 11.15
N GLY A 60 6.98 2.33 11.12
CA GLY A 60 8.34 2.10 10.59
C GLY A 60 8.33 1.72 9.11
N GLU A 61 8.37 0.43 8.79
CA GLU A 61 8.35 -0.06 7.41
C GLU A 61 7.13 -0.94 7.14
N ALA A 62 6.31 -0.52 6.17
CA ALA A 62 5.16 -1.29 5.69
C ALA A 62 5.37 -1.73 4.24
N ARG A 63 5.59 -3.04 4.05
CA ARG A 63 5.85 -3.65 2.74
C ARG A 63 4.58 -4.23 2.13
N PHE A 64 4.21 -3.70 0.97
CA PHE A 64 3.10 -4.15 0.13
C PHE A 64 3.65 -4.94 -1.06
N VAL A 65 3.03 -6.09 -1.35
CA VAL A 65 3.41 -6.96 -2.46
C VAL A 65 2.22 -7.19 -3.37
N VAL A 66 2.43 -7.05 -4.68
CA VAL A 66 1.39 -7.31 -5.68
C VAL A 66 1.92 -8.37 -6.65
N PRO A 67 1.33 -9.58 -6.68
CA PRO A 67 1.65 -10.57 -7.69
C PRO A 67 1.18 -10.09 -9.07
N ILE A 68 2.04 -10.18 -10.06
CA ILE A 68 1.74 -9.79 -11.44
C ILE A 68 2.24 -10.90 -12.34
N THR A 69 1.36 -11.39 -13.21
CA THR A 69 1.67 -12.39 -14.23
C THR A 69 1.44 -11.76 -15.59
N ALA A 70 2.50 -11.62 -16.38
CA ALA A 70 2.35 -11.16 -17.76
C ALA A 70 1.51 -12.18 -18.54
N GLU A 71 0.58 -11.71 -19.36
CA GLU A 71 -0.18 -12.58 -20.25
C GLU A 71 0.74 -13.22 -21.29
N SER A 72 0.37 -14.40 -21.78
CA SER A 72 1.21 -15.17 -22.72
C SER A 72 1.45 -14.46 -24.06
N ASP A 73 0.60 -13.48 -24.40
CA ASP A 73 0.69 -12.68 -25.62
C ASP A 73 1.32 -11.28 -25.38
N ALA A 74 1.84 -11.03 -24.17
CA ALA A 74 2.56 -9.80 -23.87
C ALA A 74 3.79 -9.65 -24.78
N ARG A 75 3.80 -8.57 -25.55
CA ARG A 75 4.89 -8.30 -26.50
C ARG A 75 6.16 -7.87 -25.76
N PRO A 76 7.36 -8.16 -26.30
CA PRO A 76 8.59 -7.57 -25.79
C PRO A 76 8.51 -6.04 -25.79
N GLY A 77 8.95 -5.42 -24.71
CA GLY A 77 8.81 -3.97 -24.54
C GLY A 77 9.01 -3.52 -23.10
N THR A 78 8.92 -2.21 -22.89
CA THR A 78 8.91 -1.60 -21.55
C THR A 78 7.51 -1.10 -21.24
N TYR A 79 7.01 -1.53 -20.09
CA TYR A 79 5.70 -1.22 -19.56
C TYR A 79 5.85 -0.49 -18.22
N ARG A 80 4.79 0.16 -17.77
CA ARG A 80 4.70 0.88 -16.51
C ARG A 80 3.67 0.23 -15.61
N LEU A 81 4.12 -0.07 -14.40
CA LEU A 81 3.26 -0.44 -13.29
C LEU A 81 3.19 0.73 -12.33
N ALA A 82 1.99 1.20 -11.99
CA ALA A 82 1.80 2.21 -10.96
C ALA A 82 1.03 1.63 -9.77
N LEU A 83 1.62 1.69 -8.58
CA LEU A 83 0.94 1.34 -7.34
C LEU A 83 0.60 2.64 -6.61
N THR A 84 -0.69 2.87 -6.39
CA THR A 84 -1.20 3.98 -5.59
C THR A 84 -1.67 3.45 -4.24
N LEU A 85 -1.13 4.01 -3.16
CA LEU A 85 -1.68 3.86 -1.83
C LEU A 85 -2.53 5.06 -1.48
N ARG A 86 -3.76 4.84 -1.02
CA ARG A 86 -4.53 5.83 -0.28
C ARG A 86 -4.45 5.50 1.20
N TYR A 87 -4.04 6.46 2.01
CA TYR A 87 -3.75 6.24 3.43
C TYR A 87 -4.10 7.48 4.26
N GLN A 88 -4.10 7.32 5.58
CA GLN A 88 -4.21 8.41 6.54
C GLN A 88 -3.06 8.31 7.52
N LEU A 89 -2.28 9.38 7.64
CA LEU A 89 -1.18 9.49 8.60
C LEU A 89 -1.72 10.07 9.92
N CYS A 90 -1.39 9.45 11.02
CA CYS A 90 -1.83 9.84 12.35
C CYS A 90 -0.67 9.81 13.36
N THR A 91 -0.83 10.55 14.44
CA THR A 91 -0.04 10.44 15.68
C THR A 91 -0.89 9.76 16.76
N GLU A 92 -0.49 9.82 18.03
CA GLU A 92 -1.31 9.31 19.14
C GLU A 92 -2.63 10.07 19.38
N SER A 93 -2.73 11.32 18.92
CA SER A 93 -3.82 12.24 19.27
C SER A 93 -4.49 12.90 18.05
N GLU A 94 -3.86 12.88 16.88
CA GLU A 94 -4.40 13.54 15.68
C GLU A 94 -4.19 12.71 14.41
N CYS A 95 -5.11 12.87 13.47
CA CYS A 95 -4.99 12.33 12.11
C CYS A 95 -5.02 13.46 11.09
N LEU A 96 -4.11 13.39 10.12
CA LEU A 96 -4.10 14.28 8.98
C LEU A 96 -5.22 13.92 7.99
N PRO A 97 -5.57 14.82 7.05
CA PRO A 97 -6.41 14.45 5.92
C PRO A 97 -5.84 13.25 5.16
N PRO A 98 -6.69 12.39 4.57
CA PRO A 98 -6.23 11.31 3.70
C PRO A 98 -5.36 11.82 2.57
N ALA A 99 -4.32 11.06 2.25
CA ALA A 99 -3.39 11.36 1.18
C ALA A 99 -3.21 10.14 0.26
N GLU A 100 -2.67 10.40 -0.93
CA GLU A 100 -2.28 9.37 -1.87
C GLU A 100 -0.77 9.43 -2.13
N ALA A 101 -0.15 8.26 -2.28
CA ALA A 101 1.21 8.11 -2.73
C ALA A 101 1.26 7.11 -3.88
N THR A 102 1.81 7.53 -5.01
CA THR A 102 1.96 6.69 -6.20
C THR A 102 3.42 6.45 -6.49
N VAL A 103 3.79 5.18 -6.68
CA VAL A 103 5.07 4.80 -7.28
C VAL A 103 4.82 4.25 -8.67
N THR A 104 5.67 4.60 -9.63
CA THR A 104 5.66 4.00 -10.96
C THR A 104 6.97 3.28 -11.21
N VAL A 105 6.89 2.02 -11.62
CA VAL A 105 8.05 1.15 -11.89
C VAL A 105 8.02 0.72 -13.35
N PRO A 106 9.09 0.96 -14.13
CA PRO A 106 9.22 0.39 -15.45
C PRO A 106 9.54 -1.11 -15.34
N VAL A 107 8.85 -1.93 -16.14
CA VAL A 107 9.09 -3.37 -16.25
C VAL A 107 9.36 -3.71 -17.71
N SER A 108 10.41 -4.47 -17.95
CA SER A 108 10.76 -4.93 -19.30
C SER A 108 10.36 -6.39 -19.50
N VAL A 109 9.53 -6.63 -20.50
CA VAL A 109 9.27 -7.97 -21.05
C VAL A 109 10.28 -8.22 -22.16
N ARG A 110 10.98 -9.34 -22.11
CA ARG A 110 11.97 -9.74 -23.12
C ARG A 110 11.45 -10.98 -23.85
N SER A 111 11.77 -11.09 -25.14
CA SER A 111 11.68 -12.38 -25.82
C SER A 111 12.79 -13.29 -25.27
N GLU A 112 12.46 -14.57 -25.07
CA GLU A 112 13.47 -15.61 -24.85
C GLU A 112 14.39 -15.78 -26.07
#